data_AF-A0AAU3URX8-F1
#
_entry.id   AF-A0AAU3URX8-F1
#
_cell.length_a   1.000
_cell.length_b   1.000
_cell.length_c   1.000
_cell.angle_alpha   90.00
_cell.angle_beta   90.00
_cell.angle_gamma   90.00
#
_symmetry.space_group_name_H-M   'P 1'
#
loop_
_entity.id
_entity.type
_entity.pdbx_description
1 polymer ?
#
loop_
_entity_poly.entity_id
_entity_poly.type
_entity_poly.pdbx_seq_one_letter_code
_entity_poly.pdbx_strand_id
1 'polypeptide(L)'
;MWWPSPLAGHPTAPIIRDATHLANWYYIGLVIIVGGFWLAAYVLAIREARLSGRNGIPAIACALNIGWEFNDSFVVDHSSWQRPFNFAWFLLDLLILSQVWRFGRKDYSEMSPSEFRRFFSTIVAIGAVAIPAVEIEINDFYGAYTGLGLNCIMSLMFVRTLRRRQSSAGQSMYIAISKGIGSALGVLMSVSLYPYSLVIPVMGVAVIALDSYYAVALHRQLRHDGIPPWSLSQRVTTAVPAASAPVAVCPEQAVTPVT
;
A
#
# COMPACT_ATOMS: atom_id res chain seq x y z
N MET A 1 19.42 -1.82 -24.28
CA MET A 1 18.31 -2.36 -23.47
C MET A 1 17.20 -2.78 -24.41
N TRP A 2 16.57 -3.95 -24.19
CA TRP A 2 15.53 -4.51 -25.07
C TRP A 2 14.09 -4.18 -24.61
N TRP A 3 13.95 -3.33 -23.59
CA TRP A 3 12.67 -2.92 -23.03
C TRP A 3 11.99 -1.87 -23.92
N PRO A 4 10.65 -1.92 -24.13
CA PRO A 4 9.95 -0.93 -24.97
C PRO A 4 10.18 0.50 -24.48
N SER A 5 10.25 1.47 -25.38
CA SER A 5 10.32 2.90 -25.02
C SER A 5 9.09 3.33 -24.20
N PRO A 6 9.22 4.33 -23.29
CA PRO A 6 8.06 4.89 -22.61
C PRO A 6 7.10 5.56 -23.62
N LEU A 7 5.83 5.64 -23.27
CA LEU A 7 4.77 6.23 -24.11
C LEU A 7 4.65 7.75 -23.93
N ALA A 8 5.07 8.31 -22.79
CA ALA A 8 4.95 9.72 -22.42
C ALA A 8 6.11 10.20 -21.54
N GLY A 9 6.36 11.52 -21.57
CA GLY A 9 7.46 12.19 -20.85
C GLY A 9 8.22 13.15 -21.77
N HIS A 10 8.62 14.33 -21.29
CA HIS A 10 9.42 15.31 -22.04
C HIS A 10 10.51 15.90 -21.13
N PRO A 11 11.74 16.16 -21.61
CA PRO A 11 12.86 16.63 -20.77
C PRO A 11 12.73 18.09 -20.26
N THR A 12 11.62 18.77 -20.55
CA THR A 12 11.47 20.21 -20.32
C THR A 12 10.39 20.50 -19.27
N ALA A 13 10.67 20.15 -18.01
CA ALA A 13 10.37 20.98 -16.84
C ALA A 13 10.64 20.20 -15.53
N PRO A 14 11.81 20.35 -14.89
CA PRO A 14 11.94 19.89 -13.53
C PRO A 14 11.31 20.93 -12.59
N ILE A 15 10.03 20.75 -12.22
CA ILE A 15 9.46 21.39 -11.02
C ILE A 15 10.25 20.93 -9.78
N ILE A 16 10.82 19.73 -9.85
CA ILE A 16 11.64 19.10 -8.82
C ILE A 16 13.10 19.07 -9.24
N ARG A 17 14.00 19.30 -8.29
CA ARG A 17 15.46 19.26 -8.52
C ARG A 17 15.94 17.85 -8.89
N ASP A 18 16.99 17.77 -9.69
CA ASP A 18 17.63 16.51 -10.06
C ASP A 18 18.09 15.72 -8.84
N ALA A 19 18.00 14.39 -8.96
CA ALA A 19 18.53 13.48 -7.97
C ALA A 19 20.04 13.66 -7.81
N THR A 20 20.53 13.59 -6.57
CA THR A 20 21.97 13.60 -6.31
C THR A 20 22.60 12.25 -6.65
N HIS A 21 23.80 12.28 -7.22
CA HIS A 21 24.56 11.07 -7.50
C HIS A 21 25.00 10.39 -6.20
N LEU A 22 24.54 9.15 -5.99
CA LEU A 22 24.95 8.30 -4.87
C LEU A 22 26.02 7.31 -5.31
N ALA A 23 26.86 6.86 -4.37
CA ALA A 23 27.79 5.77 -4.66
C ALA A 23 27.02 4.50 -5.06
N ASN A 24 27.41 3.85 -6.16
CA ASN A 24 26.68 2.70 -6.73
C ASN A 24 26.44 1.58 -5.71
N TRP A 25 27.45 1.24 -4.91
CA TRP A 25 27.32 0.18 -3.90
C TRP A 25 26.26 0.50 -2.85
N TYR A 26 26.12 1.78 -2.48
CA TYR A 26 25.17 2.25 -1.49
C TYR A 26 23.75 2.23 -2.06
N TYR A 27 23.57 2.81 -3.26
CA TYR A 27 22.26 2.84 -3.91
C TYR A 27 21.75 1.44 -4.26
N ILE A 28 22.56 0.62 -4.91
CA ILE A 28 22.20 -0.75 -5.28
C ILE A 28 21.96 -1.61 -4.02
N GLY A 29 22.80 -1.44 -2.99
CA GLY A 29 22.61 -2.12 -1.70
C GLY A 29 21.25 -1.80 -1.09
N LEU A 30 20.86 -0.52 -1.05
CA LEU A 30 19.53 -0.11 -0.58
C LEU A 30 18.41 -0.70 -1.44
N VAL A 31 18.49 -0.62 -2.77
CA VAL A 31 17.48 -1.17 -3.69
C VAL A 31 17.25 -2.66 -3.43
N ILE A 32 18.33 -3.46 -3.31
CA ILE A 32 18.23 -4.90 -3.06
C ILE A 32 17.60 -5.20 -1.70
N ILE A 33 18.02 -4.49 -0.65
CA ILE A 33 17.53 -4.74 0.70
C ILE A 33 16.05 -4.31 0.82
N VAL A 34 15.70 -3.13 0.30
CA VAL A 34 14.31 -2.63 0.25
C VAL A 34 13.43 -3.62 -0.50
N GLY A 35 13.85 -4.02 -1.71
CA GLY A 35 13.12 -4.99 -2.54
C GLY A 35 12.97 -6.34 -1.84
N GLY A 36 14.01 -6.84 -1.17
CA GLY A 36 13.97 -8.10 -0.42
C GLY A 36 12.96 -8.08 0.72
N PHE A 37 12.92 -7.00 1.51
CA PHE A 37 11.97 -6.85 2.61
C PHE A 37 10.52 -6.69 2.12
N TRP A 38 10.28 -5.94 1.06
CA TRP A 38 8.96 -5.83 0.44
C TRP A 38 8.50 -7.13 -0.20
N LEU A 39 9.40 -7.85 -0.88
CA LEU A 39 9.10 -9.17 -1.44
C LEU A 39 8.70 -10.14 -0.32
N ALA A 40 9.42 -10.15 0.80
CA ALA A 40 9.04 -10.93 1.97
C ALA A 40 7.66 -10.53 2.48
N ALA A 41 7.37 -9.23 2.62
CA ALA A 41 6.06 -8.74 3.04
C ALA A 41 4.92 -9.21 2.10
N TYR A 42 5.14 -9.16 0.78
CA TYR A 42 4.17 -9.61 -0.22
C TYR A 42 3.97 -11.13 -0.20
N VAL A 43 5.04 -11.93 -0.14
CA VAL A 43 4.94 -13.40 -0.04
C VAL A 43 4.17 -13.79 1.23
N LEU A 44 4.47 -13.15 2.35
CA LEU A 44 3.76 -13.38 3.61
C LEU A 44 2.31 -12.93 3.53
N ALA A 45 2.00 -11.78 2.95
CA ALA A 45 0.63 -11.29 2.77
C ALA A 45 -0.18 -12.22 1.85
N ILE A 46 0.42 -12.72 0.77
CA ILE A 46 -0.19 -13.68 -0.14
C ILE A 46 -0.52 -14.99 0.60
N ARG A 47 0.42 -15.48 1.41
CA ARG A 47 0.23 -16.67 2.25
C ARG A 47 -0.88 -16.46 3.26
N GLU A 48 -0.83 -15.38 4.04
CA GLU A 48 -1.85 -15.06 5.05
C GLU A 48 -3.23 -14.94 4.41
N ALA A 49 -3.33 -14.34 3.23
CA ALA A 49 -4.62 -14.22 2.56
C ALA A 49 -5.25 -15.55 2.15
N ARG A 50 -4.42 -16.52 1.74
CA ARG A 50 -4.87 -17.88 1.44
C ARG A 50 -5.33 -18.62 2.70
N LEU A 51 -4.61 -18.44 3.81
CA LEU A 51 -4.90 -19.12 5.08
C LEU A 51 -6.15 -18.56 5.78
N SER A 52 -6.29 -17.23 5.82
CA SER A 52 -7.38 -16.58 6.55
C SER A 52 -8.61 -16.26 5.68
N GLY A 53 -8.48 -16.38 4.35
CA GLY A 53 -9.52 -15.96 3.41
C GLY A 53 -9.86 -14.46 3.50
N ARG A 54 -8.88 -13.62 3.90
CA ARG A 54 -8.97 -12.15 4.02
C ARG A 54 -7.77 -11.54 3.33
N ASN A 55 -7.88 -10.35 2.74
CA ASN A 55 -6.73 -9.74 2.07
C ASN A 55 -5.55 -9.49 3.02
N GLY A 56 -4.34 -9.85 2.59
CA GLY A 56 -3.12 -9.47 3.29
C GLY A 56 -2.70 -8.03 3.02
N ILE A 57 -2.83 -7.59 1.77
CA ILE A 57 -2.62 -6.19 1.35
C ILE A 57 -3.98 -5.47 1.28
N PRO A 58 -4.13 -4.27 1.88
CA PRO A 58 -5.37 -3.50 1.78
C PRO A 58 -5.81 -3.22 0.34
N ALA A 59 -7.11 -3.36 0.08
CA ALA A 59 -7.67 -3.23 -1.28
C ALA A 59 -7.32 -1.89 -1.95
N ILE A 60 -7.53 -0.77 -1.26
CA ILE A 60 -7.25 0.58 -1.81
C ILE A 60 -5.76 0.76 -2.12
N ALA A 61 -4.87 0.21 -1.28
CA ALA A 61 -3.44 0.29 -1.53
C ALA A 61 -3.06 -0.47 -2.81
N CYS A 62 -3.57 -1.70 -2.97
CA CYS A 62 -3.37 -2.50 -4.18
C CYS A 62 -3.94 -1.82 -5.43
N ALA A 63 -5.12 -1.17 -5.31
CA ALA A 63 -5.75 -0.47 -6.43
C ALA A 63 -4.89 0.66 -7.01
N LEU A 64 -4.19 1.40 -6.14
CA LEU A 64 -3.30 2.47 -6.57
C LEU A 64 -1.92 1.95 -6.99
N ASN A 65 -1.38 0.96 -6.28
CA ASN A 65 -0.04 0.40 -6.54
C ASN A 65 0.05 -0.21 -7.94
N ILE A 66 -0.97 -0.98 -8.36
CA ILE A 66 -0.97 -1.59 -9.68
C ILE A 66 -0.96 -0.55 -10.82
N GLY A 67 -1.58 0.62 -10.60
CA GLY A 67 -1.54 1.73 -11.54
C GLY A 67 -0.12 2.32 -11.63
N TRP A 68 0.56 2.49 -10.51
CA TRP A 68 1.94 2.97 -10.46
C TRP A 68 2.91 2.01 -11.15
N GLU A 69 2.88 0.73 -10.80
CA GLU A 69 3.77 -0.28 -11.40
C GLU A 69 3.54 -0.44 -12.91
N PHE A 70 2.28 -0.36 -13.37
CA PHE A 70 1.96 -0.37 -14.80
C PHE A 70 2.55 0.86 -15.52
N ASN A 71 2.35 2.05 -14.95
CA ASN A 71 2.80 3.28 -15.56
C ASN A 71 4.33 3.35 -15.63
N ASP A 72 5.04 3.04 -14.55
CA ASP A 72 6.49 3.06 -14.54
C ASP A 72 7.12 1.96 -15.39
N SER A 73 6.39 0.87 -15.64
CA SER A 73 6.84 -0.18 -16.56
C SER A 73 6.73 0.25 -18.03
N PHE A 74 5.66 0.95 -18.40
CA PHE A 74 5.24 1.08 -19.80
C PHE A 74 4.97 2.51 -20.28
N VAL A 75 4.43 3.36 -19.43
CA VAL A 75 3.80 4.62 -19.85
C VAL A 75 4.75 5.80 -19.69
N VAL A 76 5.22 6.06 -18.47
CA VAL A 76 6.01 7.26 -18.17
C VAL A 76 7.50 7.04 -18.43
N ASP A 77 8.21 8.12 -18.75
CA ASP A 77 9.67 8.10 -18.82
C ASP A 77 10.24 7.86 -17.42
N HIS A 78 10.95 6.75 -17.29
CA HIS A 78 11.41 6.22 -16.01
C HIS A 78 12.75 5.53 -16.21
N SER A 79 13.52 5.42 -15.13
CA SER A 79 14.88 4.88 -15.19
C SER A 79 14.94 3.53 -15.90
N SER A 80 15.65 3.46 -17.03
CA SER A 80 15.59 2.34 -17.97
C SER A 80 15.97 0.99 -17.35
N TRP A 81 16.88 0.98 -16.38
CA TRP A 81 17.27 -0.21 -15.63
C TRP A 81 16.24 -0.64 -14.59
N GLN A 82 15.39 0.27 -14.10
CA GLN A 82 14.37 0.02 -13.08
C GLN A 82 13.07 -0.53 -13.68
N ARG A 83 12.72 -0.13 -14.92
CA ARG A 83 11.46 -0.53 -15.59
C ARG A 83 11.22 -2.06 -15.63
N PRO A 84 12.21 -2.93 -15.91
CA PRO A 84 12.01 -4.38 -15.84
C PRO A 84 11.71 -4.89 -14.41
N PHE A 85 12.22 -4.24 -13.38
CA PHE A 85 11.91 -4.57 -11.98
C PHE A 85 10.50 -4.15 -11.62
N ASN A 86 10.07 -2.94 -12.00
CA ASN A 86 8.69 -2.48 -11.84
C ASN A 86 7.71 -3.43 -12.56
N PHE A 87 8.09 -3.98 -13.72
CA PHE A 87 7.28 -4.99 -14.38
C PHE A 87 7.18 -6.30 -13.57
N ALA A 88 8.27 -6.74 -12.94
CA ALA A 88 8.22 -7.89 -12.06
C ALA A 88 7.30 -7.65 -10.84
N TRP A 89 7.33 -6.43 -10.28
CA TRP A 89 6.39 -6.00 -9.23
C TRP A 89 4.95 -5.95 -9.73
N PHE A 90 4.70 -5.42 -10.93
CA PHE A 90 3.39 -5.43 -11.59
C PHE A 90 2.81 -6.85 -11.71
N LEU A 91 3.62 -7.85 -12.08
CA LEU A 91 3.18 -9.24 -12.13
C LEU A 91 2.80 -9.79 -10.74
N LEU A 92 3.54 -9.41 -9.71
CA LEU A 92 3.22 -9.77 -8.33
C LEU A 92 1.93 -9.06 -7.85
N ASP A 93 1.72 -7.82 -8.28
CA ASP A 93 0.49 -7.06 -8.02
C ASP A 93 -0.73 -7.69 -8.69
N LEU A 94 -0.61 -8.30 -9.88
CA LEU A 94 -1.71 -9.07 -10.48
C LEU A 94 -2.12 -10.26 -9.60
N LEU A 95 -1.15 -10.90 -8.93
CA LEU A 95 -1.44 -11.98 -7.99
C LEU A 95 -2.16 -11.43 -6.74
N ILE A 96 -1.71 -10.31 -6.18
CA ILE A 96 -2.35 -9.65 -5.02
C ILE A 96 -3.76 -9.16 -5.41
N LEU A 97 -3.91 -8.58 -6.59
CA LEU A 97 -5.17 -8.13 -7.17
C LEU A 97 -6.19 -9.29 -7.21
N SER A 98 -5.77 -10.49 -7.61
CA SER A 98 -6.65 -11.66 -7.61
C SER A 98 -7.19 -12.00 -6.20
N GLN A 99 -6.38 -11.76 -5.16
CA GLN A 99 -6.82 -11.90 -3.77
C GLN A 99 -7.83 -10.83 -3.41
N VAL A 100 -7.61 -9.58 -3.85
CA VAL A 100 -8.54 -8.47 -3.62
C VAL A 100 -9.90 -8.73 -4.25
N TRP A 101 -9.95 -9.24 -5.49
CA TRP A 101 -11.21 -9.63 -6.13
C TRP A 101 -11.95 -10.71 -5.35
N ARG A 102 -11.22 -11.64 -4.73
CA ARG A 102 -11.79 -12.77 -4.00
C ARG A 102 -12.20 -12.42 -2.56
N PHE A 103 -11.41 -11.64 -1.84
CA PHE A 103 -11.55 -11.43 -0.40
C PHE A 103 -11.75 -9.97 0.00
N GLY A 104 -11.45 -9.00 -0.86
CA GLY A 104 -11.43 -7.58 -0.51
C GLY A 104 -12.78 -7.04 -0.05
N ARG A 105 -13.88 -7.45 -0.70
CA ARG A 105 -15.23 -7.04 -0.29
C ARG A 105 -15.56 -7.41 1.16
N LYS A 106 -14.93 -8.45 1.72
CA LYS A 106 -15.21 -8.84 3.11
C LYS A 106 -14.86 -7.73 4.11
N ASP A 107 -14.01 -6.78 3.74
CA ASP A 107 -13.69 -5.60 4.54
C ASP A 107 -14.57 -4.39 4.20
N TYR A 108 -15.56 -4.55 3.35
CA TYR A 108 -16.54 -3.54 2.94
C TYR A 108 -17.90 -4.21 2.89
N SER A 109 -18.31 -4.81 4.02
CA SER A 109 -19.52 -5.63 4.12
C SER A 109 -20.81 -4.85 3.85
N GLU A 110 -20.75 -3.53 4.02
CA GLU A 110 -21.80 -2.58 3.67
C GLU A 110 -22.03 -2.47 2.16
N MET A 111 -21.08 -2.91 1.33
CA MET A 111 -21.19 -2.89 -0.13
C MET A 111 -21.63 -4.25 -0.68
N SER A 112 -22.57 -4.23 -1.62
CA SER A 112 -22.85 -5.37 -2.48
C SER A 112 -21.63 -5.72 -3.34
N PRO A 113 -21.56 -6.94 -3.91
CA PRO A 113 -20.47 -7.31 -4.80
C PRO A 113 -20.28 -6.38 -5.99
N SER A 114 -21.36 -5.90 -6.62
CA SER A 114 -21.24 -4.99 -7.77
C SER A 114 -20.78 -3.59 -7.38
N GLU A 115 -21.18 -3.09 -6.21
CA GLU A 115 -20.72 -1.80 -5.67
C GLU A 115 -19.23 -1.85 -5.33
N PHE A 116 -18.77 -2.87 -4.61
CA PHE A 116 -17.35 -3.01 -4.30
C PHE A 116 -16.49 -3.10 -5.56
N ARG A 117 -16.92 -3.86 -6.57
CA ARG A 117 -16.21 -3.98 -7.84
C ARG A 117 -16.12 -2.63 -8.56
N ARG A 118 -17.22 -1.88 -8.63
CA ARG A 118 -17.23 -0.52 -9.23
C ARG A 118 -16.31 0.43 -8.45
N PHE A 119 -16.46 0.49 -7.13
CA PHE A 119 -15.63 1.29 -6.25
C PHE A 119 -14.14 0.99 -6.45
N PHE A 120 -13.77 -0.29 -6.40
CA PHE A 120 -12.38 -0.72 -6.57
C PHE A 120 -11.85 -0.39 -7.97
N SER A 121 -12.59 -0.72 -9.03
CA SER A 121 -12.19 -0.39 -10.41
C SER A 121 -12.07 1.12 -10.65
N THR A 122 -12.91 1.94 -10.02
CA THR A 122 -12.80 3.40 -10.09
C THR A 122 -11.48 3.88 -9.47
N ILE A 123 -11.06 3.33 -8.33
CA ILE A 123 -9.78 3.68 -7.72
C ILE A 123 -8.60 3.24 -8.60
N VAL A 124 -8.67 2.05 -9.20
CA VAL A 124 -7.66 1.60 -10.18
C VAL A 124 -7.57 2.58 -11.34
N ALA A 125 -8.70 2.97 -11.93
CA ALA A 125 -8.73 3.91 -13.04
C ALA A 125 -8.19 5.29 -12.66
N ILE A 126 -8.55 5.80 -11.47
CA ILE A 126 -8.00 7.07 -10.95
C ILE A 126 -6.48 6.94 -10.78
N GLY A 127 -5.99 5.88 -10.15
CA GLY A 127 -4.55 5.65 -9.99
C GLY A 127 -3.84 5.59 -11.33
N ALA A 128 -4.37 4.84 -12.29
CA ALA A 128 -3.79 4.66 -13.61
C ALA A 128 -3.68 5.97 -14.43
N VAL A 129 -4.48 6.99 -14.12
CA VAL A 129 -4.50 8.28 -14.84
C VAL A 129 -3.84 9.40 -14.03
N ALA A 130 -4.19 9.54 -12.75
CA ALA A 130 -3.74 10.66 -11.93
C ALA A 130 -2.26 10.55 -11.53
N ILE A 131 -1.79 9.34 -11.25
CA ILE A 131 -0.39 9.09 -10.85
C ILE A 131 0.58 9.49 -11.98
N PRO A 132 0.47 8.97 -13.21
CA PRO A 132 1.41 9.35 -14.28
C PRO A 132 1.28 10.82 -14.68
N ALA A 133 0.10 11.42 -14.56
CA ALA A 133 -0.06 12.85 -14.78
C ALA A 133 0.80 13.68 -13.81
N VAL A 134 0.81 13.29 -12.53
CA VAL A 134 1.68 13.92 -11.51
C VAL A 134 3.16 13.65 -11.81
N GLU A 135 3.53 12.41 -12.16
CA GLU A 135 4.92 12.04 -12.45
C GLU A 135 5.51 12.84 -13.62
N ILE A 136 4.73 13.01 -14.68
CA ILE A 136 5.13 13.81 -15.85
C ILE A 136 5.27 15.29 -15.48
N GLU A 137 4.30 15.85 -14.73
CA GLU A 137 4.31 17.26 -14.33
C GLU A 137 5.53 17.60 -13.47
N ILE A 138 5.91 16.70 -12.55
CA ILE A 138 7.02 16.94 -11.62
C ILE A 138 8.34 16.32 -12.05
N ASN A 139 8.35 15.61 -13.18
CA ASN A 139 9.48 14.84 -13.70
C ASN A 139 10.07 13.85 -12.67
N ASP A 140 9.22 13.02 -12.06
CA ASP A 140 9.64 12.03 -11.05
C ASP A 140 10.31 10.79 -11.68
N PHE A 141 11.47 11.00 -12.32
CA PHE A 141 12.16 10.01 -13.14
C PHE A 141 12.55 8.71 -12.42
N TYR A 142 12.70 8.76 -11.09
CA TYR A 142 13.00 7.58 -10.24
C TYR A 142 11.78 7.11 -9.44
N GLY A 143 10.62 7.75 -9.60
CA GLY A 143 9.38 7.42 -8.88
C GLY A 143 9.48 7.63 -7.36
N ALA A 144 10.38 8.49 -6.90
CA ALA A 144 10.67 8.65 -5.47
C ALA A 144 9.58 9.45 -4.74
N TYR A 145 8.97 10.42 -5.42
CA TYR A 145 7.90 11.26 -4.85
C TYR A 145 6.57 10.51 -4.88
N THR A 146 6.17 10.00 -6.04
CA THR A 146 4.91 9.28 -6.19
C THR A 146 4.94 7.93 -5.48
N GLY A 147 6.05 7.19 -5.57
CA GLY A 147 6.22 5.94 -4.82
C GLY A 147 6.13 6.15 -3.31
N LEU A 148 6.76 7.19 -2.75
CA LEU A 148 6.66 7.49 -1.32
C LEU A 148 5.28 8.04 -0.92
N GLY A 149 4.63 8.82 -1.79
CA GLY A 149 3.24 9.26 -1.61
C GLY A 149 2.25 8.11 -1.57
N LEU A 150 2.40 7.13 -2.48
CA LEU A 150 1.63 5.89 -2.46
C LEU A 150 1.93 5.05 -1.24
N ASN A 151 3.20 5.00 -0.79
CA ASN A 151 3.53 4.28 0.43
C ASN A 151 2.91 4.93 1.69
N CYS A 152 2.70 6.26 1.71
CA CYS A 152 1.92 6.91 2.77
C CYS A 152 0.48 6.38 2.80
N ILE A 153 -0.17 6.32 1.62
CA ILE A 153 -1.53 5.78 1.49
C ILE A 153 -1.54 4.30 1.88
N MET A 154 -0.57 3.52 1.41
CA MET A 154 -0.45 2.10 1.73
C MET A 154 -0.36 1.87 3.25
N SER A 155 0.55 2.60 3.92
CA SER A 155 0.75 2.51 5.37
C SER A 155 -0.52 2.90 6.15
N LEU A 156 -1.22 3.96 5.73
CA LEU A 156 -2.51 4.35 6.31
C LEU A 156 -3.59 3.28 6.08
N MET A 157 -3.61 2.64 4.91
CA MET A 157 -4.60 1.60 4.60
C MET A 157 -4.39 0.34 5.43
N PHE A 158 -3.15 -0.03 5.76
CA PHE A 158 -2.89 -1.14 6.70
C PHE A 158 -3.52 -0.87 8.07
N VAL A 159 -3.37 0.35 8.59
CA VAL A 159 -4.00 0.82 9.83
C VAL A 159 -5.53 0.77 9.73
N ARG A 160 -6.10 1.32 8.66
CA ARG A 160 -7.55 1.37 8.43
C ARG A 160 -8.14 -0.03 8.32
N THR A 161 -7.49 -0.95 7.62
CA THR A 161 -7.92 -2.34 7.50
C THR A 161 -7.94 -3.04 8.84
N LEU A 162 -6.88 -2.91 9.66
CA LEU A 162 -6.84 -3.48 11.00
C LEU A 162 -7.98 -2.94 11.87
N ARG A 163 -8.15 -1.61 11.90
CA ARG A 163 -9.24 -0.97 12.67
C ARG A 163 -10.62 -1.34 12.18
N ARG A 164 -10.82 -1.52 10.87
CA ARG A 164 -12.14 -1.91 10.36
C ARG A 164 -12.45 -3.36 10.67
N ARG A 165 -11.45 -4.25 10.59
CA ARG A 165 -11.62 -5.67 10.89
C ARG A 165 -11.78 -5.95 12.39
N GLN A 166 -11.17 -5.15 13.26
CA GLN A 166 -11.04 -5.45 14.69
C GLN A 166 -10.53 -6.89 14.91
N SER A 167 -9.64 -7.34 14.02
CA SER A 167 -9.13 -8.70 13.94
C SER A 167 -7.82 -8.69 13.16
N SER A 168 -6.89 -9.54 13.57
CA SER A 168 -5.60 -9.77 12.91
C SER A 168 -5.69 -10.64 11.65
N ALA A 169 -6.88 -11.10 11.25
CA ALA A 169 -7.07 -11.95 10.08
C ALA A 169 -6.46 -11.33 8.80
N GLY A 170 -5.62 -12.11 8.10
CA GLY A 170 -4.88 -11.68 6.90
C GLY A 170 -3.60 -10.90 7.20
N GLN A 171 -3.30 -10.60 8.47
CA GLN A 171 -2.15 -9.79 8.86
C GLN A 171 -1.23 -10.57 9.81
N SER A 172 0.06 -10.19 9.83
CA SER A 172 1.05 -10.79 10.72
C SER A 172 2.14 -9.80 11.10
N MET A 173 2.78 -10.03 12.26
CA MET A 173 3.95 -9.24 12.64
C MET A 173 5.09 -9.38 11.63
N TYR A 174 5.22 -10.53 10.96
CA TYR A 174 6.20 -10.69 9.90
C TYR A 174 5.92 -9.78 8.70
N ILE A 175 4.65 -9.60 8.30
CA ILE A 175 4.28 -8.60 7.29
C ILE A 175 4.60 -7.20 7.78
N ALA A 176 4.21 -6.86 9.01
CA ALA A 176 4.40 -5.52 9.57
C ALA A 176 5.88 -5.12 9.68
N ILE A 177 6.73 -6.00 10.19
CA ILE A 177 8.16 -5.73 10.35
C ILE A 177 8.87 -5.74 8.99
N SER A 178 8.59 -6.71 8.11
CA SER A 178 9.21 -6.74 6.78
C SER A 178 8.85 -5.49 5.98
N LYS A 179 7.56 -5.14 5.92
CA LYS A 179 7.11 -3.88 5.28
C LYS A 179 7.76 -2.66 5.92
N GLY A 180 7.77 -2.59 7.26
CA GLY A 180 8.28 -1.44 7.99
C GLY A 180 9.78 -1.21 7.77
N ILE A 181 10.60 -2.26 7.79
CA ILE A 181 12.03 -2.16 7.50
C ILE A 181 12.25 -1.77 6.04
N GLY A 182 11.54 -2.41 5.10
CA GLY A 182 11.62 -2.05 3.68
C GLY A 182 11.23 -0.58 3.42
N SER A 183 10.18 -0.10 4.09
CA SER A 183 9.70 1.28 3.99
C SER A 183 10.69 2.27 4.62
N ALA A 184 11.25 1.99 5.80
CA ALA A 184 12.24 2.83 6.45
C ALA A 184 13.52 2.98 5.60
N LEU A 185 13.99 1.89 4.99
CA LEU A 185 15.14 1.92 4.09
C LEU A 185 14.81 2.58 2.75
N GLY A 186 13.57 2.45 2.26
CA GLY A 186 13.09 3.19 1.10
C GLY A 186 13.05 4.69 1.36
N VAL A 187 12.62 5.11 2.55
CA VAL A 187 12.68 6.52 2.99
C VAL A 187 14.13 7.01 3.04
N LEU A 188 15.03 6.23 3.63
CA LEU A 188 16.46 6.57 3.65
C LEU A 188 17.02 6.73 2.24
N MET A 189 16.66 5.84 1.31
CA MET A 189 17.04 5.92 -0.09
C MET A 189 16.51 7.20 -0.75
N SER A 190 15.22 7.52 -0.61
CA SER A 190 14.62 8.72 -1.20
C SER A 190 15.20 10.02 -0.62
N VAL A 191 15.45 10.08 0.69
CA VAL A 191 16.12 11.23 1.34
C VAL A 191 17.55 11.37 0.85
N SER A 192 18.26 10.25 0.65
CA SER A 192 19.62 10.26 0.12
C SER A 192 19.65 10.75 -1.33
N LEU A 193 18.67 10.35 -2.16
CA LEU A 193 18.56 10.77 -3.56
C LEU A 193 18.15 12.25 -3.69
N TYR A 194 17.32 12.75 -2.79
CA TYR A 194 16.78 14.11 -2.85
C TYR A 194 16.95 14.85 -1.52
N PRO A 195 18.19 15.14 -1.09
CA PRO A 195 18.48 15.68 0.23
C PRO A 195 17.93 17.10 0.46
N TYR A 196 17.61 17.82 -0.63
CA TYR A 196 17.05 19.16 -0.58
C TYR A 196 15.51 19.19 -0.72
N SER A 197 14.86 18.03 -0.85
CA SER A 197 13.40 17.92 -0.89
C SER A 197 12.83 18.10 0.51
N LEU A 198 11.83 18.98 0.66
CA LEU A 198 11.07 19.09 1.91
C LEU A 198 9.93 18.07 1.99
N VAL A 199 9.36 17.68 0.83
CA VAL A 199 8.19 16.79 0.79
C VAL A 199 8.60 15.34 1.11
N ILE A 200 9.74 14.87 0.61
CA ILE A 200 10.23 13.51 0.85
C ILE A 200 10.41 13.20 2.34
N PRO A 201 11.14 13.99 3.16
CA PRO A 201 11.27 13.69 4.57
C PRO A 201 9.93 13.79 5.31
N VAL A 202 9.02 14.71 4.93
CA VAL A 202 7.68 14.80 5.53
C VAL A 202 6.87 13.53 5.26
N MET A 203 6.82 13.07 4.01
CA MET A 203 6.17 11.80 3.66
C MET A 203 6.87 10.62 4.34
N GLY A 204 8.19 10.62 4.43
CA GLY A 204 8.98 9.58 5.08
C GLY A 204 8.68 9.46 6.57
N VAL A 205 8.58 10.58 7.29
CA VAL A 205 8.14 10.61 8.69
C VAL A 205 6.72 10.06 8.81
N ALA A 206 5.81 10.43 7.91
CA ALA A 206 4.45 9.90 7.92
C ALA A 206 4.42 8.37 7.72
N VAL A 207 5.19 7.84 6.77
CA VAL A 207 5.33 6.39 6.54
C VAL A 207 5.86 5.68 7.78
N ILE A 208 6.97 6.16 8.35
CA ILE A 208 7.59 5.53 9.53
C ILE A 208 6.64 5.57 10.72
N ALA A 209 5.94 6.69 10.94
CA ALA A 209 4.97 6.83 12.01
C ALA A 209 3.77 5.88 11.84
N LEU A 210 3.21 5.79 10.62
CA LEU A 210 2.08 4.91 10.31
C LEU A 210 2.44 3.43 10.41
N ASP A 211 3.62 3.03 9.92
CA ASP A 211 4.09 1.64 10.01
C ASP A 211 4.41 1.23 11.44
N SER A 212 5.03 2.13 12.22
CA SER A 212 5.26 1.90 13.65
C SER A 212 3.94 1.77 14.41
N TYR A 213 2.99 2.67 14.13
CA TYR A 213 1.66 2.61 14.72
C TYR A 213 0.94 1.31 14.34
N TYR A 214 0.97 0.92 13.06
CA TYR A 214 0.39 -0.33 12.58
C TYR A 214 1.00 -1.54 13.28
N ALA A 215 2.32 -1.63 13.37
CA ALA A 215 3.01 -2.73 14.03
C ALA A 215 2.61 -2.86 15.52
N VAL A 216 2.56 -1.74 16.25
CA VAL A 216 2.14 -1.72 17.65
C VAL A 216 0.66 -2.10 17.81
N ALA A 217 -0.21 -1.54 16.95
CA ALA A 217 -1.64 -1.84 16.98
C ALA A 217 -1.91 -3.32 16.64
N LEU A 218 -1.23 -3.86 15.63
CA LEU A 218 -1.35 -5.26 15.23
C LEU A 218 -0.84 -6.20 16.32
N HIS A 219 0.28 -5.86 16.96
CA HIS A 219 0.80 -6.64 18.09
C HIS A 219 -0.24 -6.75 19.22
N ARG A 220 -0.91 -5.64 19.56
CA ARG A 220 -1.99 -5.61 20.55
C ARG A 220 -3.21 -6.42 20.09
N GLN A 221 -3.61 -6.28 18.82
CA GLN A 221 -4.72 -7.05 18.26
C GLN A 221 -4.44 -8.56 18.27
N LEU A 222 -3.23 -8.99 17.89
CA LEU A 222 -2.84 -10.41 17.92
C LEU A 222 -2.94 -10.99 19.35
N ARG A 223 -2.48 -10.24 20.36
CA ARG A 223 -2.60 -10.62 21.77
C ARG A 223 -4.06 -10.69 22.22
N HIS A 224 -4.89 -9.74 21.81
CA HIS A 224 -6.32 -9.73 22.09
C HIS A 224 -7.03 -10.93 21.43
N ASP A 225 -6.62 -11.30 20.21
CA ASP A 225 -7.11 -12.44 19.45
C ASP A 225 -6.60 -13.79 20.00
N GLY A 226 -5.76 -13.80 21.04
CA GLY A 226 -5.15 -15.01 21.61
C GLY A 226 -4.05 -15.64 20.74
N ILE A 227 -3.59 -14.93 19.70
CA ILE A 227 -2.57 -15.42 18.76
C ILE A 227 -1.17 -14.95 19.21
N PRO A 228 -0.19 -15.86 19.37
CA PRO A 228 1.19 -15.45 19.62
C PRO A 228 1.72 -14.61 18.44
N PRO A 229 2.21 -13.37 18.67
CA PRO A 229 2.56 -12.46 17.58
C PRO A 229 3.60 -13.01 16.60
N TRP A 230 4.50 -13.86 17.10
CA TRP A 230 5.63 -14.45 16.39
C TRP A 230 5.41 -15.93 16.02
N SER A 231 4.16 -16.37 15.87
CA SER A 231 3.85 -17.72 15.38
C SER A 231 3.59 -17.72 13.88
N LEU A 232 4.23 -18.66 13.16
CA LEU A 232 3.98 -18.92 11.74
C LEU A 232 2.84 -19.94 11.52
N SER A 233 2.51 -20.77 12.52
CA SER A 233 1.72 -22.00 12.33
C SER A 233 0.33 -21.98 12.98
N GLN A 234 0.06 -21.13 13.98
CA GLN A 234 -1.20 -21.16 14.76
C GLN A 234 -2.29 -20.17 14.27
N ARG A 235 -2.32 -19.82 12.99
CA ARG A 235 -3.24 -18.79 12.48
C ARG A 235 -4.50 -19.42 11.88
N VAL A 236 -5.28 -20.10 12.71
CA VAL A 236 -6.65 -20.50 12.33
C VAL A 236 -7.56 -19.31 12.58
N THR A 237 -8.21 -18.86 11.50
CA THR A 237 -9.32 -17.91 11.40
C THR A 237 -9.91 -17.47 12.74
N THR A 238 -9.40 -16.39 13.32
CA THR A 238 -10.22 -15.62 14.26
C THR A 238 -11.38 -15.09 13.45
N ALA A 239 -12.60 -15.52 13.80
CA ALA A 239 -13.80 -14.97 13.22
C ALA A 239 -13.76 -13.45 13.40
N VAL A 240 -13.89 -12.70 12.30
CA VAL A 240 -14.14 -11.26 12.39
C VAL A 240 -15.44 -11.13 13.20
N PRO A 241 -15.46 -10.37 14.31
CA PRO A 241 -16.67 -10.19 15.11
C PRO A 241 -17.82 -9.82 14.19
N ALA A 242 -18.96 -10.50 14.31
CA ALA A 242 -20.14 -10.13 13.54
C ALA A 242 -20.40 -8.64 13.77
N ALA A 243 -20.52 -7.86 12.69
CA ALA A 243 -20.78 -6.43 12.79
C ALA A 243 -21.98 -6.25 13.73
N SER A 244 -21.76 -5.57 14.85
CA SER A 244 -22.83 -5.22 15.78
C SER A 244 -23.93 -4.54 14.96
N ALA A 245 -25.15 -5.07 15.04
CA ALA A 245 -26.31 -4.52 14.37
C ALA A 245 -26.36 -3.00 14.56
N PRO A 246 -26.79 -2.23 13.55
CA PRO A 246 -26.93 -0.78 13.70
C PRO A 246 -27.77 -0.53 14.95
N VAL A 247 -27.23 0.28 15.87
CA VAL A 247 -27.92 0.72 17.07
C VAL A 247 -29.27 1.27 16.61
N ALA A 248 -30.36 0.65 17.06
CA ALA A 248 -31.70 1.10 16.75
C ALA A 248 -31.79 2.57 17.19
N VAL A 249 -31.98 3.45 16.22
CA VAL A 249 -32.29 4.85 16.48
C VAL A 249 -33.59 4.84 17.26
N CYS A 250 -33.52 5.24 18.52
CA CYS A 250 -34.69 5.35 19.38
C CYS A 250 -35.68 6.29 18.68
N PRO A 251 -36.95 5.92 18.47
CA PRO A 251 -37.90 6.79 17.80
C PRO A 251 -38.02 8.09 18.60
N GLU A 252 -37.76 9.19 17.89
CA GLU A 252 -37.92 10.55 18.38
C GLU A 252 -39.31 10.69 18.98
N GLN A 253 -39.36 10.95 20.29
CA GLN A 253 -40.63 11.17 20.98
C GLN A 253 -41.28 12.41 20.37
N ALA A 254 -42.39 12.20 19.68
CA ALA A 254 -43.22 13.26 19.13
C ALA A 254 -43.64 14.21 20.26
N VAL A 255 -43.10 15.42 20.23
CA VAL A 255 -43.53 16.53 21.08
C VAL A 255 -44.92 16.94 20.60
N THR A 256 -45.94 16.65 21.40
CA THR A 256 -47.30 17.18 21.19
C THR A 256 -47.30 18.69 21.43
N PRO A 257 -47.94 19.49 20.56
CA PRO A 257 -48.08 20.91 20.79
C PRO A 257 -49.10 21.14 21.91
N VAL A 258 -48.71 21.88 22.94
CA VAL A 258 -49.61 22.38 23.97
C VAL A 258 -50.43 23.52 23.35
N THR A 259 -51.74 23.38 23.43
CA THR A 259 -52.78 24.36 23.06
C THR A 259 -52.66 25.66 23.83
#